data_AF-A0A3M1IUB4-F1
#
_entry.id   AF-A0A3M1IUB4-F1
#
_cell.length_a   1.000
_cell.length_b   1.000
_cell.length_c   1.000
_cell.angle_alpha   90.00
_cell.angle_beta   90.00
_cell.angle_gamma   90.00
#
_symmetry.space_group_name_H-M   'P 1'
#
loop_
_entity.id
_entity.type
_entity.pdbx_description
1 polymer ?
#
loop_
_entity_poly.entity_id
_entity_poly.type
_entity_poly.pdbx_seq_one_letter_code
_entity_poly.pdbx_strand_id
1 'polypeptide(L)'
;MASRIRLGIDETIPVPFSYEERDLILVETMIDPDLQRSFRAAEVDGDRLLVPLTLSDVEDLMGHVAAVVNHTDDRQVERKLGATWERLRAYEDRYEDELSAPRGGWQPRKGT
;
A
#
# COMPACT_ATOMS: atom_id res chain seq x y z
N MET A 1 21.10 4.29 -10.58
CA MET A 1 20.02 3.75 -9.72
C MET A 1 19.61 4.84 -8.76
N ALA A 2 18.37 5.32 -8.83
CA ALA A 2 17.86 6.28 -7.85
C ALA A 2 17.75 5.59 -6.49
N SER A 3 18.19 6.25 -5.42
CA SER A 3 18.05 5.74 -4.07
C SER A 3 16.59 5.83 -3.64
N ARG A 4 16.04 4.75 -3.07
CA ARG A 4 14.69 4.72 -2.48
C ARG A 4 14.64 5.53 -1.18
N ILE A 5 13.45 6.01 -0.84
CA ILE A 5 13.18 6.71 0.42
C ILE A 5 12.90 5.67 1.50
N ARG A 6 13.60 5.76 2.65
CA ARG A 6 13.36 4.86 3.77
C ARG A 6 12.18 5.32 4.62
N LEU A 7 11.31 4.39 4.98
CA LEU A 7 10.20 4.58 5.91
C LEU A 7 10.42 3.71 7.16
N GLY A 8 9.96 4.18 8.32
CA GLY A 8 9.77 3.29 9.46
C GLY A 8 8.70 2.23 9.15
N ILE A 9 8.78 1.05 9.78
CA ILE A 9 7.86 -0.08 9.53
C ILE A 9 6.38 0.32 9.68
N ASP A 10 6.07 1.18 10.66
CA ASP A 10 4.72 1.66 10.93
C ASP A 10 4.49 3.10 10.40
N GLU A 11 5.44 3.63 9.62
CA GLU A 11 5.34 4.97 9.06
C GLU A 11 4.38 4.97 7.87
N THR A 12 3.31 5.74 7.99
CA THR A 12 2.31 5.88 6.92
C THR A 12 2.68 6.98 5.95
N ILE A 13 2.47 6.73 4.67
CA ILE A 13 2.51 7.74 3.61
C ILE A 13 1.08 8.12 3.17
N PRO A 14 0.81 9.39 2.85
CA PRO A 14 -0.46 9.80 2.29
C PRO A 14 -0.54 9.34 0.84
N VAL A 15 -1.41 8.38 0.55
CA VAL A 15 -1.69 7.91 -0.80
C VAL A 15 -2.99 8.55 -1.28
N PRO A 16 -2.97 9.35 -2.36
CA PRO A 16 -4.16 10.00 -2.88
C PRO A 16 -5.02 8.98 -3.62
N PHE A 17 -6.33 9.06 -3.43
CA PHE A 17 -7.34 8.34 -4.20
C PHE A 17 -8.43 9.32 -4.64
N SER A 18 -9.05 9.08 -5.80
CA SER A 18 -10.34 9.70 -6.10
C SER A 18 -11.45 9.03 -5.29
N TYR A 19 -12.59 9.71 -5.16
CA TYR A 19 -13.79 9.11 -4.57
C TYR A 19 -14.25 7.85 -5.32
N GLU A 20 -14.15 7.88 -6.65
CA GLU A 20 -14.51 6.75 -7.51
C GLU A 20 -13.55 5.56 -7.33
N GLU A 21 -12.24 5.82 -7.21
CA GLU A 21 -11.24 4.78 -6.91
C GLU A 21 -11.51 4.15 -5.55
N ARG A 22 -11.76 4.97 -4.50
CA ARG A 22 -12.13 4.46 -3.18
C ARG A 22 -13.34 3.55 -3.27
N ASP A 23 -14.42 4.02 -3.90
CA ASP A 23 -15.68 3.27 -3.97
C ASP A 23 -15.50 1.96 -4.72
N LEU A 24 -14.76 1.98 -5.82
CA LEU A 24 -14.46 0.77 -6.58
C LEU A 24 -13.64 -0.23 -5.75
N ILE A 25 -12.63 0.23 -5.02
CA ILE A 25 -11.83 -0.63 -4.13
C ILE A 25 -12.73 -1.23 -3.03
N LEU A 26 -13.49 -0.40 -2.32
CA LEU A 26 -14.32 -0.86 -1.20
C LEU A 26 -15.42 -1.84 -1.64
N VAL A 27 -15.93 -1.71 -2.86
CA VAL A 27 -16.98 -2.59 -3.40
C VAL A 27 -16.40 -3.88 -3.97
N GLU A 28 -15.31 -3.81 -4.73
CA GLU A 28 -14.85 -4.94 -5.56
C GLU A 28 -13.80 -5.82 -4.88
N THR A 29 -12.91 -5.26 -4.05
CA THR A 29 -11.67 -5.97 -3.69
C THR A 29 -11.71 -6.70 -2.35
N MET A 30 -12.81 -6.60 -1.59
CA MET A 30 -12.96 -7.23 -0.27
C MET A 30 -11.76 -7.05 0.67
N ILE A 31 -11.14 -5.86 0.64
CA ILE A 31 -9.97 -5.54 1.47
C ILE A 31 -10.24 -5.76 2.97
N ASP A 32 -9.17 -6.10 3.68
CA ASP A 32 -9.21 -6.41 5.11
C ASP A 32 -9.74 -5.24 5.96
N PRO A 33 -10.30 -5.52 7.16
CA PRO A 33 -10.86 -4.49 8.03
C PRO A 33 -9.89 -3.35 8.38
N ASP A 34 -8.59 -3.64 8.40
CA ASP A 34 -7.53 -2.67 8.72
C ASP A 34 -7.39 -1.65 7.59
N LEU A 35 -7.27 -2.10 6.34
CA LEU A 35 -7.28 -1.22 5.16
C LEU A 35 -8.59 -0.42 5.07
N GLN A 36 -9.74 -1.03 5.37
CA GLN A 36 -11.01 -0.30 5.41
C GLN A 36 -11.00 0.80 6.49
N ARG A 37 -10.32 0.60 7.63
CA ARG A 37 -10.16 1.65 8.65
C ARG A 37 -9.29 2.78 8.10
N SER A 38 -8.23 2.49 7.37
CA SER A 38 -7.39 3.51 6.73
C SER A 38 -8.20 4.35 5.74
N PHE A 39 -9.02 3.74 4.89
CA PHE A 39 -9.93 4.48 3.99
C PHE A 39 -10.96 5.34 4.72
N ARG A 40 -11.43 4.91 5.91
CA ARG A 40 -12.34 5.71 6.76
C ARG A 40 -11.63 6.85 7.48
N ALA A 41 -10.34 6.71 7.75
CA ALA A 41 -9.50 7.73 8.38
C ALA A 41 -8.92 8.74 7.38
N ALA A 42 -9.22 8.59 6.08
CA ALA A 42 -8.67 9.42 5.03
C ALA A 42 -9.02 10.91 5.21
N GLU A 43 -8.04 11.77 4.98
CA GLU A 43 -8.24 13.21 4.95
C GLU A 43 -8.70 13.65 3.57
N VAL A 44 -9.58 14.65 3.51
CA VAL A 44 -10.03 15.23 2.24
C VAL A 44 -9.09 16.37 1.85
N ASP A 45 -8.45 16.25 0.68
CA ASP A 45 -7.66 17.31 0.07
C ASP A 45 -8.22 17.62 -1.33
N GLY A 46 -9.04 18.67 -1.39
CA GLY A 46 -9.74 19.07 -2.62
C GLY A 46 -10.66 17.95 -3.15
N ASP A 47 -10.34 17.43 -4.33
CA ASP A 47 -11.06 16.34 -5.00
C ASP A 47 -10.50 14.94 -4.70
N ARG A 48 -9.53 14.85 -3.78
CA ARG A 48 -8.84 13.61 -3.40
C ARG A 48 -9.04 13.25 -1.94
N LEU A 49 -8.87 11.96 -1.69
CA LEU A 49 -8.80 11.34 -0.37
C LEU A 49 -7.35 10.93 -0.13
N LEU A 50 -6.72 11.51 0.88
CA LEU A 50 -5.38 11.14 1.32
C LEU A 50 -5.53 10.02 2.35
N VAL A 51 -5.33 8.79 1.91
CA VAL A 51 -5.43 7.61 2.75
C VAL A 51 -4.05 7.34 3.37
N PRO A 52 -3.92 7.32 4.70
CA PRO A 52 -2.65 6.97 5.33
C PRO A 52 -2.43 5.46 5.21
N LEU A 53 -1.37 5.05 4.51
CA LEU A 53 -1.00 3.65 4.31
C LEU A 53 0.47 3.44 4.66
N THR A 54 0.80 2.37 5.39
CA THR A 54 2.17 1.87 5.49
C THR A 54 2.60 1.24 4.16
N LEU A 55 3.88 0.92 3.98
CA LEU A 55 4.32 0.19 2.78
C LEU A 55 3.70 -1.21 2.73
N SER A 56 3.58 -1.89 3.87
CA SER A 56 2.86 -3.16 3.98
C SER A 56 1.38 -3.04 3.57
N ASP A 57 0.70 -1.96 3.94
CA ASP A 57 -0.69 -1.73 3.52
C ASP A 57 -0.80 -1.54 1.99
N VAL A 58 0.20 -0.91 1.37
CA VAL A 58 0.26 -0.75 -0.09
C VAL A 58 0.43 -2.11 -0.78
N GLU A 59 1.34 -2.95 -0.27
CA GLU A 59 1.56 -4.32 -0.76
C GLU A 59 0.27 -5.16 -0.65
N ASP A 60 -0.38 -5.12 0.51
CA ASP A 60 -1.63 -5.85 0.78
C ASP A 60 -2.77 -5.38 -0.14
N LEU A 61 -2.95 -4.06 -0.28
CA LEU A 61 -3.95 -3.49 -1.17
C LEU A 61 -3.69 -3.89 -2.64
N MET A 62 -2.42 -3.91 -3.07
CA MET A 62 -2.04 -4.38 -4.40
C MET A 62 -2.40 -5.85 -4.61
N GLY A 63 -2.24 -6.70 -3.59
CA GLY A 63 -2.67 -8.11 -3.63
C GLY A 63 -4.17 -8.25 -3.88
N HIS A 64 -5.00 -7.53 -3.12
CA HIS A 64 -6.46 -7.51 -3.28
C HIS A 64 -6.90 -7.00 -4.65
N VAL A 65 -6.29 -5.90 -5.12
CA VAL A 65 -6.58 -5.32 -6.43
C VAL A 65 -6.19 -6.29 -7.55
N ALA A 66 -5.01 -6.92 -7.47
CA ALA A 66 -4.54 -7.87 -8.46
C ALA A 66 -5.45 -9.11 -8.54
N ALA A 67 -5.94 -9.60 -7.41
CA ALA A 67 -6.88 -10.72 -7.37
C ALA A 67 -8.16 -10.41 -8.17
N VAL A 68 -8.73 -9.21 -8.01
CA VAL A 68 -9.92 -8.82 -8.78
C VAL A 68 -9.60 -8.65 -10.26
N VAL A 69 -8.53 -7.92 -10.60
CA VAL A 69 -8.15 -7.65 -12.00
C VAL A 69 -7.92 -8.97 -12.76
N ASN A 70 -7.28 -9.95 -12.14
CA ASN A 70 -6.98 -11.24 -12.77
C ASN A 70 -8.21 -12.14 -12.98
N HIS A 71 -9.32 -11.86 -12.28
CA HIS A 71 -10.49 -12.75 -12.26
C HIS A 71 -11.81 -12.10 -12.72
N THR A 72 -11.84 -10.79 -12.93
CA THR A 72 -13.05 -10.09 -13.39
C THR A 72 -13.24 -10.23 -14.90
N ASP A 73 -14.49 -10.45 -15.32
CA ASP A 73 -14.90 -10.35 -16.73
C ASP A 73 -15.33 -8.92 -17.12
N ASP A 74 -15.45 -8.02 -16.13
CA ASP A 74 -15.81 -6.62 -16.36
C ASP A 74 -14.58 -5.81 -16.79
N ARG A 75 -14.50 -5.50 -18.09
CA ARG A 75 -13.41 -4.72 -18.70
C ARG A 75 -13.25 -3.31 -18.14
N GLN A 76 -14.31 -2.73 -17.56
CA GLN A 76 -14.23 -1.42 -16.92
C GLN A 76 -13.59 -1.54 -15.53
N VAL A 77 -13.98 -2.56 -14.75
CA VAL A 77 -13.36 -2.87 -13.45
C VAL A 77 -11.89 -3.21 -13.65
N GLU A 78 -11.58 -4.12 -14.57
CA GLU A 78 -10.22 -4.50 -14.95
C GLU A 78 -9.35 -3.27 -15.26
N ARG A 79 -9.84 -2.37 -16.12
CA ARG A 79 -9.09 -1.17 -16.51
C ARG A 79 -8.86 -0.21 -15.34
N LYS A 80 -9.89 0.08 -14.54
CA LYS A 80 -9.79 1.07 -13.44
C LYS A 80 -8.94 0.55 -12.30
N LEU A 81 -9.14 -0.70 -11.89
CA LEU A 81 -8.34 -1.33 -10.85
C LEU A 81 -6.92 -1.62 -11.33
N GLY A 82 -6.71 -1.98 -12.60
CA GLY A 82 -5.39 -2.11 -13.20
C GLY A 82 -4.59 -0.80 -13.15
N ALA A 83 -5.21 0.33 -13.52
CA ALA A 83 -4.58 1.65 -13.40
C ALA A 83 -4.26 2.01 -11.93
N THR A 84 -5.13 1.62 -11.00
CA THR A 84 -4.89 1.79 -9.56
C THR A 84 -3.67 0.96 -9.11
N TRP A 85 -3.58 -0.29 -9.55
CA TRP A 85 -2.45 -1.18 -9.24
C TRP A 85 -1.11 -0.62 -9.73
N GLU A 86 -1.06 -0.15 -10.99
CA GLU A 86 0.14 0.47 -11.56
C GLU A 86 0.60 1.69 -10.76
N ARG A 87 -0.37 2.50 -10.30
CA ARG A 87 -0.09 3.67 -9.46
C ARG A 87 0.43 3.27 -8.08
N LEU A 88 -0.13 2.24 -7.46
CA LEU A 88 0.33 1.72 -6.16
C LEU A 88 1.75 1.14 -6.26
N ARG A 89 2.06 0.42 -7.35
CA ARG A 89 3.41 -0.11 -7.60
C ARG A 89 4.50 0.97 -7.63
N ALA A 90 4.17 2.17 -8.11
CA ALA A 90 5.10 3.30 -8.11
C ALA A 90 5.52 3.72 -6.69
N TYR A 91 4.72 3.40 -5.65
CA TYR A 91 5.10 3.61 -4.25
C TYR A 91 6.09 2.55 -3.78
N GLU A 92 5.88 1.26 -4.07
CA GLU A 92 6.87 0.19 -3.79
C GLU A 92 8.21 0.44 -4.48
N ASP A 93 8.20 1.02 -5.69
CA ASP A 93 9.43 1.35 -6.39
C ASP A 93 10.17 2.54 -5.76
N ARG A 94 9.44 3.46 -5.13
CA ARG A 94 9.95 4.71 -4.55
C ARG A 94 10.39 4.58 -3.10
N TYR A 95 9.68 3.78 -2.32
CA TYR A 95 9.89 3.62 -0.88
C TYR A 95 10.47 2.23 -0.57
N GLU A 96 11.17 2.13 0.55
CA GLU A 96 11.64 0.86 1.10
C GLU A 96 11.51 0.95 2.62
N ASP A 97 10.95 -0.07 3.24
CA ASP A 97 10.92 -0.13 4.70
C ASP A 97 12.34 -0.24 5.23
N GLU A 98 12.61 0.50 6.30
CA GLU A 98 13.82 0.30 7.07
C GLU A 98 13.73 -1.10 7.66
N LEU A 99 14.39 -2.05 6.98
CA LEU A 99 14.61 -3.41 7.45
C LEU A 99 14.92 -3.31 8.95
N SER A 100 14.02 -3.84 9.79
CA SER A 100 14.29 -3.96 11.22
C SER A 100 15.70 -4.49 11.33
N ALA A 101 16.63 -3.66 11.82
CA ALA A 101 17.95 -4.13 12.17
C ALA A 101 17.74 -5.43 12.97
N PRO A 102 18.49 -6.51 12.68
CA PRO A 102 18.29 -7.77 13.40
C PRO A 102 18.33 -7.44 14.90
N ARG A 103 17.23 -7.75 15.60
CA ARG A 103 17.16 -7.59 17.06
C ARG A 103 18.32 -8.39 17.65
N GLY A 104 19.39 -7.70 18.01
CA GLY A 104 20.60 -8.28 18.55
C GLY A 104 21.66 -8.57 17.48
N GLY A 105 22.66 -7.71 17.41
CA GLY A 105 23.98 -8.14 16.99
C GLY A 105 24.43 -9.27 17.92
N TRP A 106 24.43 -10.50 17.40
CA TRP A 106 25.14 -11.59 18.06
C TRP A 106 26.63 -11.22 18.03
N GLN A 107 27.17 -10.88 19.20
CA GLN A 107 28.61 -10.82 19.42
C GLN A 107 29.01 -12.17 20.05
N PRO A 108 29.89 -12.96 19.42
CA PRO A 108 30.50 -14.07 20.13
C PRO A 108 31.30 -13.49 21.29
N ARG A 109 30.96 -13.88 22.52
CA ARG A 109 31.82 -13.61 23.68
C ARG A 109 33.16 -14.28 23.39
N LYS A 110 34.25 -13.51 23.29
CA LYS A 110 35.59 -14.09 23.35
C LYS A 110 35.79 -14.63 24.77
N GLY A 111 35.67 -15.94 24.90
CA GLY A 111 36.08 -16.67 26.10
C GLY A 111 37.59 -16.53 26.26
N THR A 112 37.99 -16.16 27.48
CA THR A 112 39.37 -16.07 27.99
C THR A 112 39.99 -17.46 28.09
#